data_AF-A0A135SWP0-F1
#
_entry.id   AF-A0A135SWP0-F1
#
_cell.length_a   1.000
_cell.length_b   1.000
_cell.length_c   1.000
_cell.angle_alpha   90.00
_cell.angle_beta   90.00
_cell.angle_gamma   90.00
#
_symmetry.space_group_name_H-M   'P 1'
#
loop_
_entity.id
_entity.type
_entity.pdbx_description
1 polymer ?
#
loop_
_entity_poly.entity_id
_entity_poly.type
_entity_poly.pdbx_seq_one_letter_code
_entity_poly.pdbx_strand_id
1 'polypeptide(L)'
;MASSLSRLGLATLFIGLAAAQRQIGPEENHPPLTTWRCTKAGGCTEVNNFIVLDSLAHNVYQANGGGSCGSWGSPPNETACPTKEACAENCVQEGLDDYSRVGVTTNGGAMTMYQLKDGVQVSPRVYLLDSSKEQYEMMHLTGKEFTFDVDVSKLPCGMNSALYTSEMEADGGKSALNTGGARHGTGYCDAQCYTTPFINGEANIEGYGACCNEMDIWEANSRSAHMAPHPCNQTGVYLCEGEDCAFEGVCDKNGCAWNPYRVNQDDYYGRGSEFDVDTTRPFTVITQFPANEAGVLTEIHRLYIQDGHLIRSEVVNNTDLPQVNYLNDEFCAATGSRRFMDLGAHREMGESFDRGVVLAFSIWWDAGGGMRWLDGAPEAGPCNETEGFPENVVKVEPNPVVTFSNIKWGELGSTFKPQCKNKPRNV
;
A
#
# COMPACT_ATOMS: atom_id res chain seq x y z
N MET A 1 39.72 -19.50 -64.61
CA MET A 1 40.39 -18.63 -63.62
C MET A 1 39.32 -17.80 -62.96
N ALA A 2 39.18 -17.98 -61.65
CA ALA A 2 38.15 -17.36 -60.82
C ALA A 2 38.62 -16.01 -60.25
N SER A 3 37.70 -15.06 -60.11
CA SER A 3 37.70 -14.02 -59.07
C SER A 3 36.33 -13.31 -59.10
N SER A 4 35.40 -13.70 -58.22
CA SER A 4 35.22 -13.14 -56.87
C SER A 4 34.40 -11.84 -56.90
N LEU A 5 33.07 -11.99 -56.87
CA LEU A 5 32.13 -10.94 -56.49
C LEU A 5 32.10 -10.86 -54.96
N SER A 6 32.60 -9.75 -54.41
CA SER A 6 32.48 -9.44 -52.99
C SER A 6 31.05 -9.01 -52.69
N ARG A 7 30.30 -9.87 -52.00
CA ARG A 7 29.02 -9.52 -51.37
C ARG A 7 29.35 -8.92 -50.00
N LEU A 8 29.27 -7.59 -49.87
CA LEU A 8 29.15 -6.95 -48.57
C LEU A 8 27.78 -7.35 -47.99
N GLY A 9 27.79 -8.32 -47.09
CA GLY A 9 26.64 -8.61 -46.23
C GLY A 9 26.54 -7.51 -45.17
N LEU A 10 25.50 -6.70 -45.25
CA LEU A 10 25.11 -5.81 -44.17
C LEU A 10 24.53 -6.69 -43.05
N ALA A 11 25.35 -7.01 -42.05
CA ALA A 11 24.87 -7.65 -40.83
C ALA A 11 24.13 -6.59 -40.00
N THR A 12 22.81 -6.51 -40.17
CA THR A 12 21.93 -5.84 -39.21
C THR A 12 21.98 -6.62 -37.90
N LEU A 13 22.76 -6.12 -36.96
CA LEU A 13 22.72 -6.52 -35.56
C LEU A 13 21.37 -6.04 -35.00
N PHE A 14 20.36 -6.92 -35.01
CA PHE A 14 19.19 -6.73 -34.17
C PHE A 14 19.63 -6.94 -32.73
N ILE A 15 20.02 -5.87 -32.05
CA ILE A 15 20.06 -5.85 -30.59
C ILE A 15 18.59 -5.93 -30.17
N GLY A 16 18.10 -7.14 -29.89
CA GLY A 16 16.85 -7.31 -29.18
C GLY A 16 16.99 -6.60 -27.84
N LEU A 17 16.14 -5.62 -27.58
CA LEU A 17 16.01 -5.02 -26.25
C LEU A 17 15.54 -6.15 -25.31
N ALA A 18 16.47 -6.68 -24.53
CA ALA A 18 16.15 -7.61 -23.46
C ALA A 18 15.48 -6.79 -22.35
N ALA A 19 14.21 -7.06 -22.10
CA ALA A 19 13.46 -6.40 -21.04
C ALA A 19 13.47 -7.27 -19.77
N ALA A 20 13.92 -6.73 -18.64
CA ALA A 20 13.72 -7.27 -17.32
C ALA A 20 12.25 -7.64 -17.12
N GLN A 21 12.00 -8.90 -16.73
CA GLN A 21 10.68 -9.49 -16.71
C GLN A 21 9.99 -9.38 -18.08
N ARG A 22 10.57 -10.01 -19.12
CA ARG A 22 10.02 -9.97 -20.47
C ARG A 22 8.56 -10.44 -20.42
N GLN A 23 7.66 -9.53 -20.78
CA GLN A 23 6.22 -9.80 -20.73
C GLN A 23 5.85 -10.86 -21.76
N ILE A 24 5.14 -11.89 -21.31
CA ILE A 24 4.64 -12.99 -22.13
C ILE A 24 3.19 -13.32 -21.76
N GLY A 25 2.56 -14.23 -22.50
CA GLY A 25 1.20 -14.66 -22.20
C GLY A 25 0.16 -13.67 -22.75
N PRO A 26 -1.02 -13.59 -22.12
CA PRO A 26 -2.09 -12.72 -22.59
C PRO A 26 -1.77 -11.24 -22.34
N GLU A 27 -2.51 -10.35 -22.99
CA GLU A 27 -2.44 -8.92 -22.68
C GLU A 27 -3.00 -8.65 -21.27
N GLU A 28 -2.31 -7.78 -20.53
CA GLU A 28 -2.73 -7.31 -19.21
C GLU A 28 -4.09 -6.60 -19.28
N ASN A 29 -5.08 -7.11 -18.55
CA ASN A 29 -6.43 -6.55 -18.52
C ASN A 29 -6.74 -5.92 -17.16
N HIS A 30 -6.24 -4.70 -16.96
CA HIS A 30 -6.41 -3.95 -15.72
C HIS A 30 -7.88 -3.68 -15.38
N PRO A 31 -8.38 -4.11 -14.19
CA PRO A 31 -9.73 -3.80 -13.75
C PRO A 31 -9.94 -2.28 -13.63
N PRO A 32 -11.01 -1.72 -14.19
CA PRO A 32 -11.33 -0.30 -14.02
C PRO A 32 -11.81 -0.04 -12.59
N LEU A 33 -11.44 1.10 -12.01
CA LEU A 33 -11.97 1.58 -10.74
C LEU A 33 -12.33 3.06 -10.86
N THR A 34 -13.59 3.39 -10.65
CA THR A 34 -14.02 4.80 -10.60
C THR A 34 -13.59 5.41 -9.27
N THR A 35 -12.87 6.52 -9.33
CA THR A 35 -12.47 7.35 -8.16
C THR A 35 -13.00 8.77 -8.34
N TRP A 36 -12.78 9.66 -7.36
CA TRP A 36 -13.19 11.05 -7.50
C TRP A 36 -12.13 12.06 -7.02
N ARG A 37 -12.14 13.25 -7.65
CA ARG A 37 -11.40 14.44 -7.21
C ARG A 37 -12.39 15.48 -6.69
N CYS A 38 -12.16 15.99 -5.48
CA CYS A 38 -13.13 16.83 -4.78
C CYS A 38 -12.62 18.26 -4.54
N THR A 39 -13.50 19.23 -4.71
CA THR A 39 -13.29 20.63 -4.30
C THR A 39 -14.52 21.13 -3.58
N LYS A 40 -14.36 22.12 -2.69
CA LYS A 40 -15.49 22.74 -1.99
C LYS A 40 -16.49 23.38 -2.97
N ALA A 41 -15.97 24.01 -4.02
CA ALA A 41 -16.79 24.71 -5.01
C ALA A 41 -17.47 23.78 -6.02
N GLY A 42 -16.74 22.77 -6.53
CA GLY A 42 -17.19 21.89 -7.61
C GLY A 42 -17.80 20.57 -7.15
N GLY A 43 -17.71 20.22 -5.87
CA GLY A 43 -18.01 18.88 -5.39
C GLY A 43 -16.98 17.86 -5.91
N CYS A 44 -17.40 16.61 -6.02
CA CYS A 44 -16.55 15.50 -6.45
C CYS A 44 -16.81 15.14 -7.91
N THR A 45 -15.76 15.13 -8.73
CA THR A 45 -15.80 14.75 -10.15
C THR A 45 -15.22 13.36 -10.32
N GLU A 46 -15.90 12.50 -11.08
CA GLU A 46 -15.46 11.14 -11.39
C GLU A 46 -14.20 11.12 -12.25
N VAL A 47 -13.31 10.18 -11.94
CA VAL A 47 -12.10 9.85 -12.69
C VAL A 47 -12.05 8.34 -12.87
N ASN A 48 -11.77 7.89 -14.09
CA ASN A 48 -11.55 6.48 -14.37
C ASN A 48 -10.06 6.15 -14.14
N ASN A 49 -9.80 5.35 -13.12
CA ASN A 49 -8.50 4.77 -12.83
C ASN A 49 -8.53 3.27 -13.13
N PHE A 50 -7.38 2.63 -13.02
CA PHE A 50 -7.24 1.19 -13.22
C PHE A 50 -6.42 0.57 -12.10
N ILE A 51 -6.59 -0.72 -11.90
CA ILE A 51 -5.87 -1.50 -10.90
C ILE A 51 -4.82 -2.36 -11.57
N VAL A 52 -3.61 -2.39 -11.00
CA VAL A 52 -2.51 -3.27 -11.43
C VAL A 52 -1.98 -4.06 -10.24
N LEU A 53 -1.71 -5.34 -10.46
CA LEU A 53 -1.13 -6.21 -9.44
C LEU A 53 0.37 -5.90 -9.27
N ASP A 54 0.92 -6.10 -8.08
CA ASP A 54 2.37 -6.08 -7.87
C ASP A 54 3.11 -7.01 -8.85
N SER A 55 4.25 -6.57 -9.39
CA SER A 55 4.95 -7.32 -10.44
C SER A 55 5.42 -8.70 -9.98
N LEU A 56 5.78 -8.88 -8.70
CA LEU A 56 6.21 -10.15 -8.13
C LEU A 56 5.04 -11.01 -7.65
N ALA A 57 3.83 -10.47 -7.61
CA ALA A 57 2.58 -11.23 -7.44
C ALA A 57 2.01 -11.74 -8.78
N HIS A 58 2.50 -11.25 -9.92
CA HIS A 58 2.31 -11.94 -11.19
C HIS A 58 3.09 -13.26 -11.23
N ASN A 59 2.78 -14.13 -12.19
CA ASN A 59 3.57 -15.33 -12.40
C ASN A 59 4.91 -14.99 -13.08
N VAL A 60 5.98 -14.96 -12.28
CA VAL A 60 7.35 -14.67 -12.73
C VAL A 60 8.22 -15.92 -12.66
N TYR A 61 8.78 -16.34 -13.79
CA TYR A 61 9.57 -17.57 -13.89
C TYR A 61 10.64 -17.51 -14.98
N GLN A 62 11.53 -18.50 -14.98
CA GLN A 62 12.57 -18.66 -15.99
C GLN A 62 11.95 -19.16 -17.31
N ALA A 63 12.11 -18.39 -18.38
CA ALA A 63 11.58 -18.71 -19.72
C ALA A 63 12.00 -20.10 -20.21
N ASN A 64 13.20 -20.56 -19.82
CA ASN A 64 13.66 -21.91 -20.05
C ASN A 64 13.42 -22.78 -18.81
N GLY A 65 12.53 -23.77 -18.94
CA GLY A 65 12.32 -24.79 -17.91
C GLY A 65 11.41 -24.40 -16.74
N GLY A 66 10.93 -23.15 -16.65
CA GLY A 66 9.91 -22.75 -15.67
C GLY A 66 10.39 -22.65 -14.23
N GLY A 67 11.70 -22.56 -14.00
CA GLY A 67 12.28 -22.39 -12.66
C GLY A 67 11.96 -21.03 -12.03
N SER A 68 12.19 -20.88 -10.73
CA SER A 68 12.02 -19.59 -10.04
C SER A 68 13.11 -18.58 -10.45
N CYS A 69 12.74 -17.31 -10.57
CA CYS A 69 13.67 -16.19 -10.77
C CYS A 69 14.17 -15.55 -9.48
N GLY A 70 13.73 -16.05 -8.33
CA GLY A 70 13.98 -15.50 -7.01
C GLY A 70 12.73 -15.54 -6.16
N SER A 71 12.91 -15.29 -4.87
CA SER A 71 11.82 -15.22 -3.89
C SER A 71 11.98 -13.96 -3.06
N TRP A 72 10.87 -13.47 -2.52
CA TRP A 72 10.89 -12.36 -1.57
C TRP A 72 11.86 -12.64 -0.42
N GLY A 73 12.62 -11.63 0.01
CA GLY A 73 13.66 -11.74 1.04
C GLY A 73 15.02 -12.20 0.52
N SER A 74 15.24 -12.24 -0.80
CA SER A 74 16.51 -12.70 -1.39
C SER A 74 16.83 -12.03 -2.72
N PRO A 75 18.12 -11.99 -3.12
CA PRO A 75 18.52 -11.69 -4.49
C PRO A 75 17.88 -12.65 -5.52
N PRO A 76 17.89 -12.31 -6.81
CA PRO A 76 17.38 -13.19 -7.86
C PRO A 76 18.24 -14.46 -8.00
N ASN A 77 17.71 -15.46 -8.71
CA ASN A 77 18.44 -16.71 -8.96
C ASN A 77 19.74 -16.45 -9.75
N GLU A 78 20.91 -16.70 -9.15
CA GLU A 78 22.21 -16.37 -9.73
C GLU A 78 22.49 -17.02 -11.09
N THR A 79 21.93 -18.22 -11.35
CA THR A 79 22.12 -18.92 -12.64
C THR A 79 21.29 -18.27 -13.75
N ALA A 80 20.05 -17.87 -13.43
CA ALA A 80 19.19 -17.16 -14.36
C ALA A 80 19.59 -15.68 -14.52
N CYS A 81 20.15 -15.08 -13.46
CA CYS A 81 20.41 -13.66 -13.34
C CYS A 81 21.88 -13.34 -13.00
N PRO A 82 22.88 -13.82 -13.78
CA PRO A 82 24.29 -13.50 -13.54
C PRO A 82 24.61 -12.03 -13.89
N THR A 83 23.80 -11.41 -14.75
CA THR A 83 23.79 -9.96 -15.02
C THR A 83 22.34 -9.49 -15.15
N LYS A 84 22.11 -8.17 -15.11
CA LYS A 84 20.77 -7.61 -15.25
C LYS A 84 20.17 -7.92 -16.62
N GLU A 85 21.00 -7.87 -17.67
CA GLU A 85 20.63 -8.19 -19.05
C GLU A 85 20.29 -9.67 -19.22
N ALA A 86 21.09 -10.56 -18.62
CA ALA A 86 20.79 -12.00 -18.64
C ALA A 86 19.50 -12.30 -17.89
N CYS A 87 19.29 -11.69 -16.72
CA CYS A 87 18.05 -11.83 -15.96
C CYS A 87 16.85 -11.33 -16.77
N ALA A 88 17.04 -10.24 -17.52
CA ALA A 88 16.02 -9.70 -18.40
C ALA A 88 15.62 -10.64 -19.53
N GLU A 89 16.57 -11.33 -20.13
CA GLU A 89 16.24 -12.33 -21.14
C GLU A 89 15.62 -13.59 -20.53
N ASN A 90 16.12 -14.01 -19.37
CA ASN A 90 15.81 -15.31 -18.78
C ASN A 90 14.54 -15.31 -17.93
N CYS A 91 14.18 -14.20 -17.31
CA CYS A 91 13.01 -14.09 -16.45
C CYS A 91 11.87 -13.41 -17.17
N VAL A 92 10.74 -14.11 -17.22
CA VAL A 92 9.51 -13.66 -17.87
C VAL A 92 8.43 -13.44 -16.83
N GLN A 93 7.59 -12.43 -17.07
CA GLN A 93 6.37 -12.18 -16.30
C GLN A 93 5.18 -12.42 -17.21
N GLU A 94 4.23 -13.23 -16.76
CA GLU A 94 2.98 -13.43 -17.49
C GLU A 94 2.01 -12.29 -17.24
N GLY A 95 1.41 -11.79 -18.31
CA GLY A 95 0.27 -10.89 -18.21
C GLY A 95 -0.97 -11.58 -17.63
N LEU A 96 -1.86 -10.79 -17.03
CA LEU A 96 -3.06 -11.23 -16.34
C LEU A 96 -4.32 -10.67 -17.03
N ASP A 97 -5.01 -11.53 -17.79
CA ASP A 97 -6.27 -11.19 -18.49
C ASP A 97 -7.53 -11.22 -17.59
N ASP A 98 -7.43 -11.87 -16.43
CA ASP A 98 -8.49 -11.96 -15.42
C ASP A 98 -7.91 -11.90 -14.00
N TYR A 99 -8.11 -10.74 -13.36
CA TYR A 99 -7.69 -10.44 -11.98
C TYR A 99 -8.49 -11.21 -10.91
N SER A 100 -9.65 -11.78 -11.26
CA SER A 100 -10.42 -12.58 -10.29
C SER A 100 -9.70 -13.87 -9.87
N ARG A 101 -8.72 -14.32 -10.67
CA ARG A 101 -7.82 -15.45 -10.37
C ARG A 101 -6.84 -15.14 -9.24
N VAL A 102 -6.48 -13.87 -9.06
CA VAL A 102 -5.62 -13.39 -7.95
C VAL A 102 -6.44 -12.74 -6.84
N GLY A 103 -7.76 -12.95 -6.83
CA GLY A 103 -8.63 -12.46 -5.77
C GLY A 103 -8.97 -10.97 -5.85
N VAL A 104 -8.86 -10.33 -7.02
CA VAL A 104 -9.17 -8.90 -7.20
C VAL A 104 -10.32 -8.74 -8.20
N THR A 105 -11.36 -8.01 -7.80
CA THR A 105 -12.49 -7.68 -8.69
C THR A 105 -12.93 -6.25 -8.46
N THR A 106 -13.44 -5.58 -9.50
CA THR A 106 -13.98 -4.23 -9.40
C THR A 106 -15.40 -4.14 -9.96
N ASN A 107 -16.20 -3.21 -9.42
CA ASN A 107 -17.53 -2.88 -9.91
C ASN A 107 -17.80 -1.38 -9.65
N GLY A 108 -17.71 -0.57 -10.71
CA GLY A 108 -17.81 0.89 -10.59
C GLY A 108 -16.71 1.44 -9.68
N GLY A 109 -17.10 2.08 -8.58
CA GLY A 109 -16.16 2.61 -7.59
C GLY A 109 -15.83 1.68 -6.43
N ALA A 110 -16.14 0.38 -6.52
CA ALA A 110 -15.81 -0.61 -5.50
C ALA A 110 -14.79 -1.63 -6.01
N MET A 111 -13.84 -2.00 -5.16
CA MET A 111 -12.86 -3.06 -5.34
C MET A 111 -12.94 -4.04 -4.19
N THR A 112 -13.10 -5.32 -4.50
CA THR A 112 -13.13 -6.42 -3.52
C THR A 112 -11.85 -7.26 -3.65
N MET A 113 -11.18 -7.49 -2.53
CA MET A 113 -9.90 -8.21 -2.43
C MET A 113 -10.04 -9.42 -1.49
N TYR A 114 -9.75 -10.61 -2.00
CA TYR A 114 -9.83 -11.87 -1.27
C TYR A 114 -8.45 -12.29 -0.77
N GLN A 115 -8.35 -12.73 0.48
CA GLN A 115 -7.13 -13.35 1.00
C GLN A 115 -6.88 -14.72 0.34
N LEU A 116 -7.97 -15.49 0.18
CA LEU A 116 -7.98 -16.86 -0.34
C LEU A 116 -8.87 -16.96 -1.57
N LYS A 117 -8.41 -17.72 -2.58
CA LYS A 117 -9.19 -18.13 -3.75
C LYS A 117 -9.23 -19.65 -3.80
N ASP A 118 -10.43 -20.22 -3.68
CA ASP A 118 -10.64 -21.68 -3.69
C ASP A 118 -9.75 -22.43 -2.66
N GLY A 119 -9.52 -21.81 -1.49
CA GLY A 119 -8.68 -22.33 -0.41
C GLY A 119 -7.17 -22.09 -0.60
N VAL A 120 -6.75 -21.50 -1.72
CA VAL A 120 -5.36 -21.13 -2.00
C VAL A 120 -5.13 -19.67 -1.62
N GLN A 121 -4.04 -19.39 -0.92
CA GLN A 121 -3.66 -18.02 -0.60
C GLN A 121 -3.27 -17.25 -1.86
N VAL A 122 -3.93 -16.11 -2.08
CA VAL A 122 -3.61 -15.17 -3.16
C VAL A 122 -3.11 -13.83 -2.64
N SER A 123 -3.58 -13.37 -1.46
CA SER A 123 -3.05 -12.23 -0.70
C SER A 123 -2.61 -11.03 -1.58
N PRO A 124 -3.49 -10.50 -2.46
CA PRO A 124 -3.08 -9.54 -3.47
C PRO A 124 -2.62 -8.22 -2.85
N ARG A 125 -1.56 -7.65 -3.44
CA ARG A 125 -1.20 -6.24 -3.35
C ARG A 125 -1.35 -5.60 -4.72
N VAL A 126 -2.06 -4.49 -4.80
CA VAL A 126 -2.36 -3.79 -6.05
C VAL A 126 -2.12 -2.29 -5.93
N TYR A 127 -1.91 -1.63 -7.06
CA TYR A 127 -1.68 -0.17 -7.16
C TYR A 127 -2.72 0.50 -8.05
N LEU A 128 -2.90 1.81 -7.85
CA LEU A 128 -3.77 2.63 -8.68
C LEU A 128 -3.00 3.21 -9.88
N LEU A 129 -3.40 2.83 -11.09
CA LEU A 129 -2.95 3.42 -12.35
C LEU A 129 -3.80 4.62 -12.74
N ASP A 130 -3.18 5.56 -13.45
CA ASP A 130 -3.88 6.65 -14.11
C ASP A 130 -4.72 6.15 -15.31
N SER A 131 -5.46 7.05 -15.94
CA SER A 131 -6.31 6.72 -17.10
C SER A 131 -5.55 6.19 -18.34
N SER A 132 -4.23 6.40 -18.41
CA SER A 132 -3.38 5.92 -19.51
C SER A 132 -2.97 4.45 -19.34
N LYS A 133 -2.99 3.95 -18.10
CA LYS A 133 -2.44 2.63 -17.68
C LYS A 133 -0.92 2.48 -17.83
N GLU A 134 -0.22 3.55 -18.19
CA GLU A 134 1.24 3.55 -18.36
C GLU A 134 1.97 4.18 -17.17
N GLN A 135 1.24 4.85 -16.27
CA GLN A 135 1.76 5.50 -15.07
C GLN A 135 0.84 5.21 -13.88
N TYR A 136 1.41 5.23 -12.68
CA TYR A 136 0.62 5.29 -11.47
C TYR A 136 -0.13 6.63 -11.35
N GLU A 137 -1.29 6.59 -10.69
CA GLU A 137 -1.99 7.81 -10.30
C GLU A 137 -1.27 8.44 -9.11
N MET A 138 -0.41 9.43 -9.39
CA MET A 138 0.37 10.12 -8.36
C MET A 138 -0.54 11.01 -7.51
N MET A 139 -0.47 10.81 -6.20
CA MET A 139 -1.25 11.56 -5.21
C MET A 139 -0.38 12.60 -4.50
N HIS A 140 -0.91 13.80 -4.37
CA HIS A 140 -0.27 14.88 -3.60
C HIS A 140 -1.19 15.24 -2.44
N LEU A 141 -0.84 14.85 -1.20
CA LEU A 141 -1.78 14.84 -0.08
C LEU A 141 -1.57 15.93 0.97
N THR A 142 -0.43 16.63 0.99
CA THR A 142 -0.22 17.76 1.90
C THR A 142 -1.26 18.86 1.66
N GLY A 143 -1.91 19.31 2.73
CA GLY A 143 -3.02 20.26 2.70
C GLY A 143 -4.32 19.70 2.12
N LYS A 144 -4.47 18.37 1.99
CA LYS A 144 -5.63 17.70 1.38
C LYS A 144 -6.27 16.68 2.32
N GLU A 145 -7.36 16.11 1.83
CA GLU A 145 -8.13 15.04 2.47
C GLU A 145 -8.24 13.85 1.53
N PHE A 146 -8.16 12.64 2.10
CA PHE A 146 -8.37 11.36 1.43
C PHE A 146 -9.51 10.60 2.13
N THR A 147 -10.37 9.94 1.37
CA THR A 147 -11.58 9.31 1.89
C THR A 147 -11.95 8.08 1.08
N PHE A 148 -12.42 7.05 1.77
CA PHE A 148 -12.93 5.83 1.16
C PHE A 148 -13.98 5.19 2.07
N ASP A 149 -14.85 4.39 1.49
CA ASP A 149 -15.73 3.48 2.22
C ASP A 149 -15.08 2.11 2.31
N VAL A 150 -15.28 1.40 3.43
CA VAL A 150 -14.70 0.08 3.65
C VAL A 150 -15.70 -0.87 4.29
N ASP A 151 -15.63 -2.13 3.89
CA ASP A 151 -16.24 -3.27 4.58
C ASP A 151 -15.15 -4.24 5.04
N VAL A 152 -14.93 -4.27 6.35
CA VAL A 152 -13.99 -5.16 7.05
C VAL A 152 -14.69 -6.25 7.86
N SER A 153 -16.00 -6.43 7.68
CA SER A 153 -16.82 -7.33 8.52
C SER A 153 -16.34 -8.79 8.49
N LYS A 154 -15.59 -9.17 7.46
CA LYS A 154 -14.96 -10.48 7.22
C LYS A 154 -13.45 -10.51 7.46
N LEU A 155 -12.93 -9.58 8.24
CA LEU A 155 -11.52 -9.58 8.66
C LEU A 155 -11.45 -9.84 10.16
N PRO A 156 -11.25 -11.10 10.61
CA PRO A 156 -11.05 -11.41 12.03
C PRO A 156 -9.66 -10.92 12.51
N CYS A 157 -9.32 -11.23 13.76
CA CYS A 157 -7.97 -11.03 14.29
C CYS A 157 -6.92 -11.62 13.36
N GLY A 158 -5.74 -11.00 13.28
CA GLY A 158 -4.62 -11.49 12.46
C GLY A 158 -4.64 -11.11 10.98
N MET A 159 -5.79 -10.65 10.49
CA MET A 159 -5.87 -10.08 9.14
C MET A 159 -5.42 -8.62 9.16
N ASN A 160 -4.84 -8.18 8.07
CA ASN A 160 -4.61 -6.77 7.79
C ASN A 160 -5.17 -6.46 6.39
N SER A 161 -6.13 -5.57 6.33
CA SER A 161 -6.46 -4.84 5.11
C SER A 161 -5.71 -3.52 5.14
N ALA A 162 -4.80 -3.34 4.19
CA ALA A 162 -3.99 -2.13 4.10
C ALA A 162 -4.43 -1.28 2.91
N LEU A 163 -4.51 0.03 3.15
CA LEU A 163 -4.62 1.06 2.12
C LEU A 163 -3.65 2.16 2.52
N TYR A 164 -2.60 2.34 1.74
CA TYR A 164 -1.42 3.11 2.11
C TYR A 164 -0.79 3.74 0.88
N THR A 165 0.22 4.58 1.08
CA THR A 165 0.96 5.19 -0.02
C THR A 165 2.45 4.94 0.11
N SER A 166 3.11 4.66 -1.02
CA SER A 166 4.57 4.54 -1.11
C SER A 166 5.11 5.56 -2.12
N GLU A 167 6.30 6.12 -1.85
CA GLU A 167 7.00 7.05 -2.77
C GLU A 167 7.69 6.32 -3.93
N MET A 168 6.92 5.51 -4.65
CA MET A 168 7.35 4.79 -5.85
C MET A 168 7.46 5.73 -7.05
N GLU A 169 8.29 5.38 -8.03
CA GLU A 169 8.40 6.13 -9.29
C GLU A 169 7.10 6.00 -10.11
N ALA A 170 6.63 7.12 -10.68
CA ALA A 170 5.36 7.19 -11.41
C ALA A 170 5.27 6.20 -12.59
N ASP A 171 6.39 5.92 -13.25
CA ASP A 171 6.47 4.97 -14.36
C ASP A 171 6.86 3.55 -13.93
N GLY A 172 6.94 3.29 -12.62
CA GLY A 172 7.36 2.02 -12.03
C GLY A 172 8.84 1.70 -12.19
N GLY A 173 9.68 2.69 -12.46
CA GLY A 173 11.11 2.51 -12.72
C GLY A 173 11.37 2.04 -14.14
N LYS A 174 10.62 2.58 -15.11
CA LYS A 174 10.68 2.14 -16.52
C LYS A 174 12.08 2.42 -17.09
N SER A 175 12.71 1.42 -17.68
CA SER A 175 14.07 1.51 -18.21
C SER A 175 14.22 0.72 -19.51
N ALA A 176 15.42 0.72 -20.08
CA ALA A 176 15.74 -0.13 -21.24
C ALA A 176 15.61 -1.63 -20.91
N LEU A 177 15.83 -1.98 -19.63
CA LEU A 177 15.61 -3.31 -19.11
C LEU A 177 14.17 -3.40 -18.56
N ASN A 178 13.70 -2.53 -17.69
CA ASN A 178 12.29 -2.57 -17.28
C ASN A 178 11.35 -1.91 -18.31
N THR A 179 10.97 -2.62 -19.37
CA THR A 179 10.04 -2.05 -20.37
C THR A 179 8.58 -2.08 -19.92
N GLY A 180 8.24 -2.88 -18.91
CA GLY A 180 6.88 -3.03 -18.40
C GLY A 180 6.43 -1.82 -17.60
N GLY A 181 7.27 -1.38 -16.64
CA GLY A 181 6.97 -0.24 -15.78
C GLY A 181 5.69 -0.41 -14.96
N ALA A 182 5.06 0.72 -14.61
CA ALA A 182 3.82 0.78 -13.83
C ALA A 182 2.69 -0.08 -14.42
N ARG A 183 2.60 -0.19 -15.75
CA ARG A 183 1.62 -1.05 -16.44
C ARG A 183 1.66 -2.50 -15.95
N HIS A 184 2.80 -2.96 -15.46
CA HIS A 184 3.03 -4.31 -14.95
C HIS A 184 3.38 -4.33 -13.45
N GLY A 185 3.10 -3.24 -12.73
CA GLY A 185 3.19 -3.17 -11.28
C GLY A 185 4.60 -3.16 -10.72
N THR A 186 5.60 -2.68 -11.47
CA THR A 186 6.99 -2.65 -11.01
C THR A 186 7.28 -1.45 -10.11
N GLY A 187 8.39 -1.53 -9.37
CA GLY A 187 8.94 -0.38 -8.61
C GLY A 187 8.45 -0.26 -7.17
N TYR A 188 7.88 -1.32 -6.60
CA TYR A 188 7.45 -1.32 -5.20
C TYR A 188 8.61 -1.08 -4.23
N CYS A 189 8.33 -0.29 -3.20
CA CYS A 189 9.18 0.00 -2.07
C CYS A 189 8.28 0.34 -0.87
N ASP A 190 8.81 0.21 0.34
CA ASP A 190 8.16 0.62 1.59
C ASP A 190 9.21 0.95 2.66
N ALA A 191 8.77 1.38 3.85
CA ALA A 191 9.69 1.77 4.92
C ALA A 191 10.36 0.56 5.60
N GLN A 192 9.96 -0.66 5.27
CA GLN A 192 10.60 -1.87 5.78
C GLN A 192 11.90 -2.19 5.05
N CYS A 193 12.15 -1.59 3.88
CA CYS A 193 13.38 -1.77 3.13
C CYS A 193 13.68 -3.25 2.82
N TYR A 194 12.65 -4.03 2.48
CA TYR A 194 12.84 -5.46 2.24
C TYR A 194 13.66 -5.72 0.98
N THR A 195 14.48 -6.77 1.02
CA THR A 195 15.16 -7.29 -0.16
C THR A 195 14.16 -8.05 -1.03
N THR A 196 14.04 -7.65 -2.29
CA THR A 196 13.28 -8.34 -3.32
C THR A 196 14.21 -8.76 -4.47
N PRO A 197 13.87 -9.81 -5.24
CA PRO A 197 14.71 -10.26 -6.35
C PRO A 197 14.76 -9.24 -7.50
N PHE A 198 13.80 -8.32 -7.57
CA PHE A 198 13.75 -7.22 -8.53
C PHE A 198 13.42 -5.90 -7.82
N ILE A 199 14.09 -4.82 -8.20
CA ILE A 199 13.82 -3.44 -7.76
C ILE A 199 13.73 -2.56 -9.00
N ASN A 200 12.71 -1.70 -9.10
CA ASN A 200 12.42 -0.92 -10.32
C ASN A 200 12.36 -1.78 -11.60
N GLY A 201 11.84 -3.00 -11.44
CA GLY A 201 11.73 -3.99 -12.52
C GLY A 201 13.06 -4.59 -12.98
N GLU A 202 14.21 -4.17 -12.46
CA GLU A 202 15.52 -4.74 -12.79
C GLU A 202 15.99 -5.75 -11.73
N ALA A 203 16.84 -6.70 -12.14
CA ALA A 203 17.39 -7.70 -11.25
C ALA A 203 18.21 -7.08 -10.11
N ASN A 204 17.90 -7.45 -8.87
CA ASN A 204 18.58 -6.99 -7.67
C ASN A 204 19.75 -7.91 -7.30
N ILE A 205 20.77 -7.97 -8.17
CA ILE A 205 21.88 -8.92 -8.07
C ILE A 205 22.62 -8.83 -6.73
N GLU A 206 22.83 -7.60 -6.24
CA GLU A 206 23.57 -7.34 -5.00
C GLU A 206 22.69 -7.55 -3.74
N GLY A 207 21.38 -7.75 -3.90
CA GLY A 207 20.51 -8.02 -2.76
C GLY A 207 20.14 -6.80 -1.91
N TYR A 208 20.08 -5.61 -2.51
CA TYR A 208 19.68 -4.37 -1.82
C TYR A 208 18.26 -4.46 -1.23
N GLY A 209 17.98 -3.69 -0.19
CA GLY A 209 16.61 -3.44 0.26
C GLY A 209 15.97 -2.28 -0.51
N ALA A 210 14.67 -2.37 -0.81
CA ALA A 210 13.92 -1.32 -1.50
C ALA A 210 13.20 -0.40 -0.50
N CYS A 211 13.83 0.74 -0.17
CA CYS A 211 13.32 1.72 0.79
C CYS A 211 12.58 2.86 0.09
N CYS A 212 11.50 3.36 0.69
CA CYS A 212 10.96 4.70 0.39
C CYS A 212 10.02 5.17 1.51
N ASN A 213 9.70 6.47 1.52
CA ASN A 213 8.69 7.01 2.43
C ASN A 213 7.35 6.31 2.24
N GLU A 214 6.66 6.07 3.35
CA GLU A 214 5.40 5.34 3.40
C GLU A 214 4.41 6.02 4.35
N MET A 215 3.14 6.09 3.95
CA MET A 215 2.04 6.48 4.81
C MET A 215 1.00 5.38 4.84
N ASP A 216 0.88 4.74 6.00
CA ASP A 216 -0.20 3.82 6.31
C ASP A 216 -1.45 4.60 6.68
N ILE A 217 -2.22 4.97 5.66
CA ILE A 217 -3.51 5.62 5.84
C ILE A 217 -4.45 4.66 6.57
N TRP A 218 -4.40 3.37 6.29
CA TRP A 218 -5.29 2.38 6.90
C TRP A 218 -4.60 1.04 6.96
N GLU A 219 -4.43 0.53 8.16
CA GLU A 219 -4.14 -0.88 8.41
C GLU A 219 -5.10 -1.38 9.47
N ALA A 220 -5.96 -2.32 9.10
CA ALA A 220 -7.03 -2.73 10.01
C ALA A 220 -7.61 -4.09 9.69
N ASN A 221 -8.32 -4.59 10.69
CA ASN A 221 -9.34 -5.61 10.55
C ASN A 221 -10.60 -5.17 11.32
N SER A 222 -11.54 -6.08 11.56
CA SER A 222 -12.77 -5.73 12.30
C SER A 222 -12.55 -5.49 13.80
N ARG A 223 -11.36 -5.75 14.33
CA ARG A 223 -11.06 -5.73 15.78
C ARG A 223 -10.21 -4.54 16.18
N SER A 224 -9.39 -4.02 15.26
CA SER A 224 -8.49 -2.90 15.51
C SER A 224 -8.22 -2.14 14.21
N ALA A 225 -7.87 -0.86 14.34
CA ALA A 225 -7.50 0.01 13.24
C ALA A 225 -6.27 0.83 13.62
N HIS A 226 -5.38 0.99 12.65
CA HIS A 226 -4.08 1.63 12.77
C HIS A 226 -3.89 2.65 11.64
N MET A 227 -3.14 3.71 11.95
CA MET A 227 -2.64 4.69 11.00
C MET A 227 -1.23 5.08 11.43
N ALA A 228 -0.27 5.09 10.51
CA ALA A 228 1.10 5.45 10.82
C ALA A 228 1.81 6.10 9.62
N PRO A 229 2.45 7.26 9.79
CA PRO A 229 3.46 7.76 8.86
C PRO A 229 4.83 7.15 9.16
N HIS A 230 5.54 6.79 8.10
CA HIS A 230 6.85 6.14 8.11
C HIS A 230 7.85 6.92 7.25
N PRO A 231 8.48 7.97 7.80
CA PRO A 231 9.43 8.78 7.05
C PRO A 231 10.76 8.02 6.84
N CYS A 232 11.39 8.31 5.72
CA CYS A 232 12.75 7.93 5.38
C CYS A 232 13.55 9.18 5.05
N ASN A 233 14.84 9.21 5.42
CA ASN A 233 15.71 10.34 5.09
C ASN A 233 16.26 10.32 3.65
N GLN A 234 15.57 9.61 2.76
CA GLN A 234 15.87 9.45 1.33
C GLN A 234 14.66 9.88 0.51
N THR A 235 14.89 10.31 -0.73
CA THR A 235 13.83 10.70 -1.66
C THR A 235 13.58 9.61 -2.69
N GLY A 236 12.32 9.27 -2.93
CA GLY A 236 11.91 8.19 -3.83
C GLY A 236 12.45 6.82 -3.42
N VAL A 237 12.61 5.93 -4.40
CA VAL A 237 13.14 4.58 -4.20
C VAL A 237 14.64 4.65 -3.92
N TYR A 238 15.06 4.16 -2.74
CA TYR A 238 16.45 4.03 -2.33
C TYR A 238 16.84 2.56 -2.15
N LEU A 239 17.99 2.18 -2.69
CA LEU A 239 18.54 0.83 -2.62
C LEU A 239 19.53 0.77 -1.44
N CYS A 240 19.08 0.30 -0.29
CA CYS A 240 19.90 0.23 0.92
C CYS A 240 20.79 -1.02 0.95
N GLU A 241 21.89 -0.94 1.68
CA GLU A 241 22.73 -2.08 2.05
C GLU A 241 23.13 -2.04 3.53
N GLY A 242 23.34 -3.21 4.13
CA GLY A 242 23.84 -3.32 5.51
C GLY A 242 22.97 -2.57 6.53
N GLU A 243 23.60 -1.70 7.33
CA GLU A 243 22.95 -0.95 8.40
C GLU A 243 21.92 0.07 7.88
N ASP A 244 22.03 0.53 6.62
CA ASP A 244 21.03 1.42 6.03
C ASP A 244 19.65 0.74 5.95
N CYS A 245 19.62 -0.59 5.78
CA CYS A 245 18.37 -1.36 5.76
C CYS A 245 17.85 -1.72 7.16
N ALA A 246 18.67 -1.56 8.20
CA ALA A 246 18.37 -1.99 9.55
C ALA A 246 17.44 -1.01 10.27
N PHE A 247 17.13 -1.29 11.54
CA PHE A 247 16.23 -0.46 12.35
C PHE A 247 16.77 0.97 12.59
N GLU A 248 18.09 1.11 12.75
CA GLU A 248 18.75 2.43 12.87
C GLU A 248 19.06 3.06 11.50
N GLY A 249 18.61 2.42 10.41
CA GLY A 249 18.91 2.78 9.04
C GLY A 249 18.09 3.96 8.53
N VAL A 250 17.85 3.98 7.22
CA VAL A 250 17.33 5.17 6.51
C VAL A 250 15.83 5.39 6.62
N CYS A 251 15.08 4.37 7.03
CA CYS A 251 13.61 4.40 7.14
C CYS A 251 13.12 4.05 8.54
N ASP A 252 12.00 4.65 8.94
CA ASP A 252 11.28 4.29 10.16
C ASP A 252 10.41 3.05 9.95
N LYS A 253 10.88 1.91 10.46
CA LYS A 253 10.14 0.64 10.37
C LYS A 253 8.90 0.58 11.27
N ASN A 254 8.88 1.34 12.37
CA ASN A 254 7.79 1.26 13.35
C ASN A 254 6.69 2.27 13.08
N GLY A 255 7.06 3.44 12.55
CA GLY A 255 6.13 4.55 12.30
C GLY A 255 5.71 5.28 13.57
N CYS A 256 4.87 6.30 13.36
CA CYS A 256 4.15 6.97 14.43
C CYS A 256 2.67 6.51 14.49
N ALA A 257 2.41 5.49 15.30
CA ALA A 257 1.12 4.83 15.37
C ALA A 257 0.00 5.66 16.02
N TRP A 258 -1.16 5.73 15.36
CA TRP A 258 -2.46 6.06 15.95
C TRP A 258 -3.36 4.82 15.95
N ASN A 259 -3.64 4.27 17.13
CA ASN A 259 -4.60 3.19 17.35
C ASN A 259 -5.40 3.50 18.63
N PRO A 260 -6.75 3.53 18.60
CA PRO A 260 -7.59 3.82 19.77
C PRO A 260 -7.26 3.00 21.03
N TYR A 261 -6.94 1.71 20.88
CA TYR A 261 -6.54 0.86 22.00
C TYR A 261 -5.24 1.34 22.67
N ARG A 262 -4.28 1.86 21.88
CA ARG A 262 -2.98 2.35 22.40
C ARG A 262 -3.13 3.62 23.24
N VAL A 263 -4.30 4.27 23.17
CA VAL A 263 -4.63 5.51 23.88
C VAL A 263 -5.83 5.34 24.83
N ASN A 264 -6.12 4.09 25.23
CA ASN A 264 -7.17 3.68 26.17
C ASN A 264 -8.61 4.08 25.74
N GLN A 265 -8.92 3.93 24.44
CA GLN A 265 -10.22 4.17 23.83
C GLN A 265 -10.79 2.85 23.26
N ASP A 266 -10.98 1.88 24.15
CA ASP A 266 -11.26 0.48 23.80
C ASP A 266 -12.65 0.24 23.20
N ASP A 267 -13.57 1.22 23.31
CA ASP A 267 -14.94 1.21 22.81
C ASP A 267 -15.12 2.07 21.53
N TYR A 268 -14.05 2.60 20.96
CA TYR A 268 -14.16 3.47 19.80
C TYR A 268 -14.35 2.71 18.46
N TYR A 269 -13.66 1.60 18.27
CA TYR A 269 -13.67 0.83 17.01
C TYR A 269 -13.71 -0.67 17.29
N GLY A 270 -14.72 -1.36 16.78
CA GLY A 270 -14.85 -2.81 17.00
C GLY A 270 -16.17 -3.39 16.52
N ARG A 271 -16.38 -4.68 16.80
CA ARG A 271 -17.55 -5.42 16.30
C ARG A 271 -18.75 -5.25 17.23
N GLY A 272 -19.80 -4.57 16.77
CA GLY A 272 -21.05 -4.45 17.50
C GLY A 272 -21.48 -3.00 17.74
N SER A 273 -22.74 -2.80 18.10
CA SER A 273 -23.33 -1.47 18.31
C SER A 273 -22.89 -0.76 19.58
N GLU A 274 -22.14 -1.45 20.44
CA GLU A 274 -21.47 -0.88 21.61
C GLU A 274 -20.24 -0.05 21.25
N PHE A 275 -19.69 -0.21 20.04
CA PHE A 275 -18.59 0.60 19.54
C PHE A 275 -19.10 1.82 18.79
N ASP A 276 -18.36 2.93 18.86
CA ASP A 276 -18.67 4.14 18.08
C ASP A 276 -18.62 3.86 16.57
N VAL A 277 -17.61 3.11 16.12
CA VAL A 277 -17.50 2.55 14.76
C VAL A 277 -17.76 1.04 14.82
N ASP A 278 -18.95 0.63 14.39
CA ASP A 278 -19.37 -0.77 14.34
C ASP A 278 -18.86 -1.45 13.07
N THR A 279 -17.81 -2.26 13.20
CA THR A 279 -17.11 -2.90 12.08
C THR A 279 -17.85 -4.11 11.51
N THR A 280 -19.02 -4.48 12.05
CA THR A 280 -19.87 -5.51 11.45
C THR A 280 -20.61 -5.01 10.20
N ARG A 281 -20.53 -3.71 9.92
CA ARG A 281 -21.18 -3.05 8.79
C ARG A 281 -20.20 -2.08 8.10
N PRO A 282 -20.44 -1.73 6.83
CA PRO A 282 -19.61 -0.75 6.14
C PRO A 282 -19.63 0.64 6.81
N PHE A 283 -18.53 1.38 6.64
CA PHE A 283 -18.37 2.77 7.09
C PHE A 283 -17.42 3.54 6.17
N THR A 284 -17.43 4.86 6.28
CA THR A 284 -16.47 5.74 5.60
C THR A 284 -15.30 6.05 6.52
N VAL A 285 -14.08 6.01 5.98
CA VAL A 285 -12.84 6.48 6.60
C VAL A 285 -12.41 7.77 5.94
N ILE A 286 -12.09 8.78 6.75
CA ILE A 286 -11.63 10.09 6.31
C ILE A 286 -10.29 10.37 6.98
N THR A 287 -9.28 10.73 6.19
CA THR A 287 -7.96 11.13 6.68
C THR A 287 -7.60 12.49 6.11
N GLN A 288 -7.26 13.43 6.99
CA GLN A 288 -6.91 14.81 6.62
C GLN A 288 -5.45 15.08 6.96
N PHE A 289 -4.76 15.78 6.05
CA PHE A 289 -3.34 16.10 6.15
C PHE A 289 -3.16 17.63 6.12
N PRO A 290 -3.63 18.38 7.15
CA PRO A 290 -3.51 19.83 7.16
C PRO A 290 -2.05 20.30 7.15
N ALA A 291 -1.81 21.35 6.38
CA ALA A 291 -0.54 22.04 6.32
C ALA A 291 -0.65 23.41 7.01
N ASN A 292 0.46 23.88 7.60
CA ASN A 292 0.56 25.23 8.13
C ASN A 292 0.67 26.28 7.00
N GLU A 293 0.80 27.56 7.36
CA GLU A 293 0.90 28.67 6.39
C GLU A 293 2.11 28.56 5.45
N ALA A 294 3.15 27.82 5.84
CA ALA A 294 4.33 27.56 5.02
C ALA A 294 4.17 26.33 4.11
N GLY A 295 3.02 25.65 4.13
CA GLY A 295 2.77 24.44 3.35
C GLY A 295 3.32 23.16 3.97
N VAL A 296 3.81 23.19 5.22
CA VAL A 296 4.37 22.01 5.89
C VAL A 296 3.26 21.22 6.59
N LEU A 297 3.22 19.90 6.38
CA LEU A 297 2.35 18.98 7.12
C LEU A 297 2.70 19.01 8.61
N THR A 298 1.70 19.25 9.47
CA THR A 298 1.91 19.35 10.92
C THR A 298 1.10 18.34 11.72
N GLU A 299 0.00 17.85 11.15
CA GLU A 299 -0.95 16.98 11.85
C GLU A 299 -1.59 16.00 10.87
N ILE A 300 -2.06 14.85 11.37
CA ILE A 300 -2.88 13.90 10.61
C ILE A 300 -4.15 13.60 11.42
N HIS A 301 -5.30 13.87 10.83
CA HIS A 301 -6.60 13.68 11.49
C HIS A 301 -7.33 12.49 10.90
N ARG A 302 -7.92 11.66 11.77
CA ARG A 302 -8.80 10.55 11.39
C ARG A 302 -10.24 10.84 11.80
N LEU A 303 -11.18 10.63 10.88
CA LEU A 303 -12.61 10.67 11.13
C LEU A 303 -13.29 9.48 10.46
N TYR A 304 -14.50 9.15 10.92
CA TYR A 304 -15.35 8.13 10.31
C TYR A 304 -16.75 8.68 10.04
N ILE A 305 -17.45 8.08 9.09
CA ILE A 305 -18.90 8.25 8.95
C ILE A 305 -19.56 6.88 8.96
N GLN A 306 -20.54 6.70 9.83
CA GLN A 306 -21.40 5.52 9.84
C GLN A 306 -22.85 5.92 10.05
N ASP A 307 -23.76 5.32 9.27
CA ASP A 307 -25.20 5.66 9.28
C ASP A 307 -25.50 7.16 9.07
N GLY A 308 -24.61 7.85 8.35
CA GLY A 308 -24.68 9.29 8.08
C GLY A 308 -24.19 10.19 9.22
N HIS A 309 -23.74 9.63 10.34
CA HIS A 309 -23.19 10.36 11.48
C HIS A 309 -21.67 10.48 11.38
N LEU A 310 -21.16 11.68 11.61
CA LEU A 310 -19.73 11.92 11.72
C LEU A 310 -19.24 11.48 13.11
N ILE A 311 -18.26 10.60 13.13
CA ILE A 311 -17.57 10.11 14.32
C ILE A 311 -16.15 10.67 14.26
N ARG A 312 -15.76 11.44 15.27
CA ARG A 312 -14.45 12.10 15.34
C ARG A 312 -13.57 11.28 16.27
N SER A 313 -12.27 11.22 15.99
CA SER A 313 -11.31 10.74 16.98
C SER A 313 -11.53 11.45 18.31
N GLU A 314 -11.50 10.68 19.38
CA GLU A 314 -11.60 11.17 20.75
C GLU A 314 -10.25 11.72 21.22
N VAL A 315 -10.30 12.58 22.23
CA VAL A 315 -9.08 13.06 22.90
C VAL A 315 -8.46 11.88 23.65
N VAL A 316 -7.14 11.71 23.48
CA VAL A 316 -6.33 10.66 24.12
C VAL A 316 -6.71 10.48 25.60
N ASN A 317 -7.09 9.26 25.99
CA ASN A 317 -7.52 8.91 27.34
C ASN A 317 -6.34 8.37 28.18
N ASN A 318 -5.22 9.08 28.14
CA ASN A 318 -4.02 8.76 28.88
C ASN A 318 -3.35 10.05 29.36
N THR A 319 -3.24 10.24 30.68
CA THR A 319 -2.72 11.48 31.28
C THR A 319 -1.22 11.69 31.05
N ASP A 320 -0.50 10.63 30.69
CA ASP A 320 0.94 10.69 30.42
C ASP A 320 1.24 11.10 28.96
N LEU A 321 0.19 11.25 28.13
CA LEU A 321 0.28 11.61 26.72
C LEU A 321 -0.37 12.98 26.43
N PRO A 322 0.03 13.65 25.34
CA PRO A 322 -0.61 14.88 24.88
C PRO A 322 -2.12 14.70 24.69
N GLN A 323 -2.88 15.66 25.19
CA GLN A 323 -4.35 15.66 25.15
C GLN A 323 -4.86 16.16 23.79
N VAL A 324 -4.54 15.40 22.74
CA VAL A 324 -4.91 15.65 21.34
C VAL A 324 -5.86 14.56 20.83
N ASN A 325 -6.48 14.79 19.68
CA ASN A 325 -7.30 13.79 18.98
C ASN A 325 -6.85 13.58 17.53
N TYR A 326 -5.59 13.88 17.26
CA TYR A 326 -4.92 13.79 15.98
C TYR A 326 -3.45 13.44 16.21
N LEU A 327 -2.80 12.93 15.17
CA LEU A 327 -1.37 12.67 15.19
C LEU A 327 -0.62 13.98 14.95
N ASN A 328 0.39 14.27 15.77
CA ASN A 328 1.34 15.36 15.57
C ASN A 328 2.71 14.98 16.16
N ASP A 329 3.73 15.81 15.92
CA ASP A 329 5.10 15.54 16.39
C ASP A 329 5.21 15.39 17.91
N GLU A 330 4.44 16.17 18.68
CA GLU A 330 4.44 16.10 20.16
C GLU A 330 3.93 14.75 20.65
N PHE A 331 2.82 14.27 20.07
CA PHE A 331 2.28 12.94 20.36
C PHE A 331 3.26 11.84 19.97
N CYS A 332 3.83 11.90 18.76
CA CYS A 332 4.81 10.92 18.29
C CYS A 332 6.05 10.82 19.19
N ALA A 333 6.57 11.95 19.64
CA ALA A 333 7.68 11.98 20.58
C ALA A 333 7.28 11.35 21.94
N ALA A 334 6.09 11.66 22.45
CA ALA A 334 5.59 11.15 23.72
C ALA A 334 5.30 9.63 23.70
N THR A 335 4.88 9.09 22.55
CA THR A 335 4.67 7.64 22.37
C THR A 335 5.95 6.87 22.03
N GLY A 336 7.10 7.56 21.96
CA GLY A 336 8.39 6.92 21.77
C GLY A 336 8.73 6.56 20.33
N SER A 337 8.10 7.18 19.32
CA SER A 337 8.41 7.00 17.90
C SER A 337 9.74 7.69 17.54
N ARG A 338 10.85 7.19 18.09
CA ARG A 338 12.17 7.83 17.96
C ARG A 338 12.62 7.93 16.51
N ARG A 339 12.51 6.84 15.73
CA ARG A 339 12.96 6.83 14.33
C ARG A 339 12.16 7.81 13.48
N PHE A 340 10.83 7.86 13.64
CA PHE A 340 9.98 8.90 13.08
C PHE A 340 10.54 10.31 13.31
N MET A 341 10.87 10.63 14.57
CA MET A 341 11.40 11.95 14.94
C MET A 341 12.79 12.21 14.35
N ASP A 342 13.68 11.22 14.39
CA ASP A 342 15.05 11.31 13.88
C ASP A 342 15.09 11.51 12.34
N LEU A 343 14.11 10.96 11.63
CA LEU A 343 14.06 10.92 10.16
C LEU A 343 13.22 12.03 9.53
N GLY A 344 12.86 13.06 10.30
CA GLY A 344 12.23 14.28 9.78
C GLY A 344 10.74 14.43 10.06
N ALA A 345 10.14 13.47 10.78
CA ALA A 345 8.81 13.54 11.36
C ALA A 345 7.70 13.90 10.34
N HIS A 346 6.66 14.63 10.74
CA HIS A 346 5.56 14.99 9.85
C HIS A 346 6.02 15.84 8.65
N ARG A 347 7.08 16.64 8.82
CA ARG A 347 7.63 17.45 7.73
C ARG A 347 8.13 16.58 6.59
N GLU A 348 8.98 15.57 6.85
CA GLU A 348 9.47 14.68 5.78
C GLU A 348 8.32 13.93 5.11
N MET A 349 7.36 13.44 5.90
CA MET A 349 6.18 12.78 5.33
C MET A 349 5.38 13.71 4.40
N GLY A 350 5.23 14.98 4.78
CA GLY A 350 4.60 16.01 3.95
C GLY A 350 5.40 16.35 2.68
N GLU A 351 6.74 16.39 2.78
CA GLU A 351 7.61 16.61 1.62
C GLU A 351 7.51 15.44 0.62
N SER A 352 7.36 14.20 1.08
CA SER A 352 7.08 13.04 0.23
C SER A 352 5.73 13.17 -0.49
N PHE A 353 4.67 13.56 0.21
CA PHE A 353 3.38 13.85 -0.42
C PHE A 353 3.46 14.99 -1.46
N ASP A 354 4.28 16.01 -1.23
CA ASP A 354 4.45 17.09 -2.19
C ASP A 354 5.12 16.60 -3.48
N ARG A 355 6.10 15.70 -3.37
CA ARG A 355 6.76 15.04 -4.53
C ARG A 355 5.79 14.13 -5.28
N GLY A 356 4.89 13.47 -4.56
CA GLY A 356 3.84 12.62 -5.10
C GLY A 356 4.07 11.15 -4.72
N VAL A 357 2.99 10.48 -4.33
CA VAL A 357 3.03 9.10 -3.83
C VAL A 357 2.04 8.20 -4.58
N VAL A 358 2.33 6.90 -4.63
CA VAL A 358 1.48 5.88 -5.27
C VAL A 358 0.58 5.24 -4.24
N LEU A 359 -0.72 5.10 -4.57
CA LEU A 359 -1.69 4.41 -3.72
C LEU A 359 -1.60 2.90 -3.89
N ALA A 360 -1.40 2.20 -2.76
CA ALA A 360 -1.35 0.74 -2.68
C ALA A 360 -2.51 0.21 -1.83
N PHE A 361 -2.98 -0.98 -2.19
CA PHE A 361 -4.00 -1.73 -1.45
C PHE A 361 -3.50 -3.14 -1.25
N SER A 362 -3.72 -3.73 -0.08
CA SER A 362 -3.42 -5.13 0.14
C SER A 362 -4.36 -5.78 1.15
N ILE A 363 -4.41 -7.11 1.08
CA ILE A 363 -4.95 -7.96 2.14
C ILE A 363 -3.93 -9.05 2.45
N TRP A 364 -3.58 -9.18 3.72
CA TRP A 364 -2.55 -10.13 4.14
C TRP A 364 -2.75 -10.58 5.59
N TRP A 365 -2.01 -11.62 5.95
CA TRP A 365 -1.87 -12.12 7.31
C TRP A 365 -0.40 -12.33 7.63
N ASP A 366 -0.08 -12.51 8.90
CA ASP A 366 1.30 -12.74 9.33
C ASP A 366 1.42 -14.13 9.98
N ALA A 367 2.04 -15.06 9.26
CA ALA A 367 2.27 -16.42 9.76
C ALA A 367 3.33 -16.47 10.87
N GLY A 368 4.21 -15.47 10.96
CA GLY A 368 5.29 -15.43 11.94
C GLY A 368 4.87 -14.77 13.26
N GLY A 369 4.15 -13.67 13.19
CA GLY A 369 3.78 -12.84 14.33
C GLY A 369 2.27 -12.69 14.58
N GLY A 370 1.40 -13.29 13.76
CA GLY A 370 -0.06 -13.29 13.97
C GLY A 370 -0.68 -11.90 13.96
N MET A 371 -0.04 -10.92 13.32
CA MET A 371 -0.42 -9.50 13.29
C MET A 371 -0.55 -8.87 14.68
N ARG A 372 0.18 -9.38 15.68
CA ARG A 372 0.01 -8.96 17.07
C ARG A 372 0.23 -7.45 17.29
N TRP A 373 1.07 -6.80 16.50
CA TRP A 373 1.29 -5.36 16.61
C TRP A 373 0.02 -4.54 16.31
N LEU A 374 -0.91 -5.09 15.53
CA LEU A 374 -2.18 -4.46 15.13
C LEU A 374 -3.28 -4.72 16.17
N ASP A 375 -3.45 -5.96 16.61
CA ASP A 375 -4.66 -6.36 17.36
C ASP A 375 -4.44 -7.31 18.54
N GLY A 376 -3.25 -7.88 18.71
CA GLY A 376 -2.98 -8.98 19.66
C GLY A 376 -1.97 -8.67 20.76
N ALA A 377 -1.31 -7.51 20.71
CA ALA A 377 -0.59 -6.95 21.85
C ALA A 377 -1.61 -6.31 22.82
N PRO A 378 -1.36 -6.31 24.15
CA PRO A 378 -2.33 -5.84 25.15
C PRO A 378 -2.89 -4.43 24.88
N GLU A 379 -2.08 -3.55 24.31
CA GLU A 379 -2.43 -2.18 23.97
C GLU A 379 -2.86 -1.99 22.51
N ALA A 380 -2.81 -3.02 21.68
CA ALA A 380 -3.11 -2.92 20.24
C ALA A 380 -4.54 -3.35 19.90
N GLY A 381 -5.14 -4.23 20.69
CA GLY A 381 -6.49 -4.67 20.44
C GLY A 381 -6.94 -5.81 21.33
N PRO A 382 -8.14 -6.33 21.08
CA PRO A 382 -8.79 -7.30 21.95
C PRO A 382 -8.38 -8.76 21.65
N CYS A 383 -7.45 -8.99 20.73
CA CYS A 383 -7.14 -10.32 20.26
C CYS A 383 -6.16 -11.05 21.20
N ASN A 384 -6.39 -12.34 21.42
CA ASN A 384 -5.49 -13.19 22.19
C ASN A 384 -4.28 -13.62 21.37
N GLU A 385 -3.29 -14.22 22.05
CA GLU A 385 -1.99 -14.54 21.47
C GLU A 385 -2.01 -15.57 20.32
N THR A 386 -3.13 -16.27 20.10
CA THR A 386 -3.20 -17.38 19.14
C THR A 386 -4.18 -17.16 18.00
N GLU A 387 -5.21 -16.33 18.18
CA GLU A 387 -6.29 -16.26 17.21
C GLU A 387 -5.91 -15.60 15.88
N GLY A 388 -4.89 -14.74 15.88
CA GLY A 388 -4.39 -14.06 14.69
C GLY A 388 -3.52 -14.90 13.75
N PHE A 389 -3.16 -16.12 14.14
CA PHE A 389 -2.38 -17.00 13.25
C PHE A 389 -3.26 -17.56 12.12
N PRO A 390 -2.73 -17.69 10.88
CA PRO A 390 -3.50 -18.13 9.70
C PRO A 390 -4.36 -19.39 9.91
N GLU A 391 -3.85 -20.39 10.62
CA GLU A 391 -4.55 -21.64 10.91
C GLU A 391 -5.79 -21.46 11.82
N ASN A 392 -5.86 -20.34 12.56
CA ASN A 392 -7.00 -19.97 13.39
C ASN A 392 -7.91 -18.96 12.69
N VAL A 393 -7.35 -18.05 11.90
CA VAL A 393 -8.10 -17.12 11.04
C VAL A 393 -9.13 -17.87 10.21
N VAL A 394 -8.71 -18.91 9.48
CA VAL A 394 -9.59 -19.68 8.57
C VAL A 394 -10.69 -20.48 9.29
N LYS A 395 -10.57 -20.69 10.61
CA LYS A 395 -11.63 -21.31 11.43
C LYS A 395 -12.72 -20.31 11.80
N VAL A 396 -12.38 -19.03 11.88
CA VAL A 396 -13.30 -17.93 12.22
C VAL A 396 -13.98 -17.41 10.96
N GLU A 397 -13.20 -17.08 9.93
CA GLU A 397 -13.68 -16.65 8.62
C GLU A 397 -12.92 -17.44 7.54
N PRO A 398 -13.56 -18.46 6.93
CA PRO A 398 -12.92 -19.28 5.91
C PRO A 398 -12.54 -18.53 4.64
N ASN A 399 -13.14 -17.38 4.36
CA ASN A 399 -12.83 -16.56 3.19
C ASN A 399 -12.65 -15.09 3.58
N PRO A 400 -11.52 -14.72 4.20
CA PRO A 400 -11.26 -13.34 4.57
C PRO A 400 -11.24 -12.46 3.31
N VAL A 401 -11.94 -11.34 3.39
CA VAL A 401 -12.17 -10.45 2.25
C VAL A 401 -12.42 -9.03 2.75
N VAL A 402 -11.90 -8.06 2.00
CA VAL A 402 -12.16 -6.63 2.21
C VAL A 402 -12.76 -6.03 0.95
N THR A 403 -13.63 -5.04 1.10
CA THR A 403 -14.05 -4.18 -0.01
C THR A 403 -13.71 -2.74 0.31
N PHE A 404 -12.91 -2.12 -0.55
CA PHE A 404 -12.67 -0.69 -0.57
C PHE A 404 -13.55 -0.06 -1.65
N SER A 405 -14.18 1.07 -1.37
CA SER A 405 -15.01 1.73 -2.36
C SER A 405 -15.04 3.23 -2.20
N ASN A 406 -15.59 3.93 -3.20
CA ASN A 406 -15.82 5.37 -3.15
C ASN A 406 -14.57 6.17 -2.77
N ILE A 407 -13.44 5.88 -3.43
CA ILE A 407 -12.14 6.49 -3.17
C ILE A 407 -12.10 7.93 -3.70
N LYS A 408 -11.91 8.90 -2.80
CA LYS A 408 -12.00 10.32 -3.08
C LYS A 408 -10.85 11.06 -2.43
N TRP A 409 -10.32 12.06 -3.13
CA TRP A 409 -9.38 12.99 -2.51
C TRP A 409 -9.51 14.39 -3.08
N GLY A 410 -9.11 15.38 -2.29
CA GLY A 410 -9.34 16.77 -2.66
C GLY A 410 -9.08 17.77 -1.55
N GLU A 411 -9.71 18.93 -1.67
CA GLU A 411 -9.64 19.98 -0.64
C GLU A 411 -10.18 19.47 0.71
N LEU A 412 -9.56 19.91 1.81
CA LEU A 412 -10.02 19.60 3.17
C LEU A 412 -11.52 19.90 3.36
N GLY A 413 -12.31 18.91 3.75
CA GLY A 413 -13.75 19.04 4.00
C GLY A 413 -14.60 18.97 2.73
N SER A 414 -14.06 18.45 1.62
CA SER A 414 -14.79 18.35 0.34
C SER A 414 -15.15 16.93 -0.07
N THR A 415 -14.52 15.91 0.53
CA THR A 415 -14.71 14.50 0.14
C THR A 415 -15.91 13.84 0.79
N PHE A 416 -16.51 14.48 1.80
CA PHE A 416 -17.65 13.98 2.56
C PHE A 416 -18.72 15.05 2.77
N LYS A 417 -19.96 14.61 3.02
CA LYS A 417 -21.08 15.47 3.44
C LYS A 417 -21.75 14.80 4.64
N PRO A 418 -21.50 15.27 5.87
CA PRO A 418 -22.14 14.67 7.04
C PRO A 418 -23.64 14.99 7.03
N GLN A 419 -24.50 14.05 7.45
CA GLN A 419 -25.90 14.39 7.71
C GLN A 419 -25.96 15.06 9.09
N CYS A 420 -26.37 16.33 9.15
CA CYS A 420 -26.69 16.98 10.42
C CYS A 420 -28.01 16.39 10.98
N LYS A 421 -27.96 15.24 11.64
CA LYS A 421 -29.07 14.76 12.47
C LYS A 421 -28.90 15.37 13.86
N ASN A 422 -29.78 16.29 14.23
CA ASN A 422 -29.90 16.74 15.61
C ASN A 422 -30.16 15.50 16.48
N LYS A 423 -29.24 15.16 17.39
CA LYS A 423 -29.48 14.13 18.41
C LYS A 423 -30.82 14.49 19.09
N PRO A 424 -31.82 13.59 19.15
CA PRO A 424 -32.98 13.85 19.98
C PRO A 424 -32.44 14.13 21.39
N ARG A 425 -32.78 15.28 21.97
CA ARG A 425 -32.56 15.48 23.41
C ARG A 425 -33.40 14.41 24.09
N ASN A 426 -32.76 13.38 24.63
CA ASN A 426 -33.43 12.52 25.59
C ASN A 426 -33.87 13.43 26.74
N VAL A 427 -35.18 13.65 26.86
CA VAL A 427 -35.84 14.31 27.98
C VAL A 427 -36.03 13.27 29.08
#